data_AF-A0A7Z9WEF2-F1
#
_entry.id   AF-A0A7Z9WEF2-F1
#
_cell.length_a   1.000
_cell.length_b   1.000
_cell.length_c   1.000
_cell.angle_alpha   90.00
_cell.angle_beta   90.00
_cell.angle_gamma   90.00
#
_symmetry.space_group_name_H-M   'P 1'
#
loop_
_entity.id
_entity.type
_entity.pdbx_description
1 polymer ?
#
loop_
_entity_poly.entity_id
_entity_poly.type
_entity_poly.pdbx_seq_one_letter_code
_entity_poly.pdbx_strand_id
1 'polypeptide(L)'
;VRVGDLAEVYETHPEERARSRINLKPAVLLMVLKEPEANTVRVADRLRRAAMELDRKLPEVRLVNLMDPGRFIKAAIKRIGTSIAIGFILAVLVLLYLLQDFRPTLAISSVNL
;
A
#
# COMPACT_ATOMS: atom_id res chain seq x y z
N VAL A 1 18.01 -5.39 55.83
CA VAL A 1 18.19 -4.15 55.07
C VAL A 1 17.62 -4.36 53.67
N ARG A 2 16.54 -3.66 53.35
CA ARG A 2 15.89 -3.62 52.03
C ARG A 2 16.29 -2.32 51.33
N VAL A 3 16.18 -2.27 50.00
CA VAL A 3 16.51 -1.07 49.21
C VAL A 3 15.66 0.15 49.62
N GLY A 4 14.39 -0.09 50.01
CA GLY A 4 13.50 0.94 50.55
C GLY A 4 13.90 1.50 51.92
N ASP A 5 14.86 0.89 52.62
CA ASP A 5 15.37 1.41 53.90
C ASP A 5 16.41 2.54 53.67
N LEU A 6 16.89 2.73 52.43
CA LEU A 6 18.00 3.63 52.07
C LEU A 6 17.71 4.52 50.85
N ALA A 7 16.67 4.22 50.06
CA ALA A 7 16.33 4.96 48.85
C ALA A 7 14.84 4.87 48.51
N GLU A 8 14.33 5.90 47.82
CA GLU A 8 13.00 5.89 47.24
C GLU A 8 13.02 5.19 45.88
N VAL A 9 12.13 4.19 45.72
CA VAL A 9 11.99 3.41 44.49
C VAL A 9 10.80 3.96 43.71
N TYR A 10 11.09 4.57 42.56
CA TYR A 10 10.08 5.07 41.64
C TYR A 10 10.08 4.23 40.36
N GLU A 11 8.89 3.80 39.91
CA GLU A 11 8.73 3.42 38.52
C GLU A 11 8.72 4.69 37.67
N THR A 12 9.74 4.84 36.85
CA THR A 12 9.92 5.97 35.93
C THR A 12 10.10 5.43 34.51
N HIS A 13 9.74 6.24 33.52
CA HIS A 13 10.06 5.94 32.15
C HIS A 13 11.57 6.16 31.90
N PRO A 14 12.22 5.36 31.03
CA PRO A 14 13.57 5.66 30.57
C PRO A 14 13.59 7.06 29.92
N GLU A 15 14.73 7.77 30.04
CA GLU A 15 14.88 9.12 29.50
C GLU A 15 14.35 9.23 28.06
N GLU A 16 13.56 10.27 27.76
CA GLU A 16 13.07 10.58 26.41
C GLU A 16 14.26 10.88 25.48
N ARG A 17 14.90 9.85 24.92
CA ARG A 17 16.00 10.01 23.95
C ARG A 17 15.51 10.51 22.60
N ALA A 18 14.21 10.38 22.31
CA ALA A 18 13.59 10.82 21.07
C ALA A 18 12.18 11.36 21.32
N ARG A 19 11.97 12.66 21.08
CA ARG A 19 10.62 13.25 21.02
C ARG A 19 10.06 13.02 19.61
N SER A 20 9.25 11.98 19.43
CA SER A 20 8.51 11.81 18.18
C SER A 20 7.25 12.68 18.22
N ARG A 21 7.03 13.45 17.14
CA ARG A 21 5.86 14.32 16.98
C ARG A 21 5.28 14.14 15.60
N ILE A 22 3.96 14.10 15.51
CA ILE A 22 3.22 14.16 14.25
C ILE A 22 2.41 15.44 14.29
N ASN A 23 2.63 16.35 13.34
CA ASN A 23 1.96 17.66 13.27
C ASN A 23 2.03 18.41 14.62
N LEU A 24 3.23 18.52 15.19
CA LEU A 24 3.53 19.19 16.47
C LEU A 24 2.94 18.54 17.74
N LYS A 25 2.11 17.50 17.61
CA LYS A 25 1.55 16.75 18.73
C LYS A 25 2.49 15.59 19.15
N PRO A 26 2.65 15.31 20.45
CA PRO A 26 3.39 14.13 20.91
C PRO A 26 2.85 12.86 20.26
N ALA A 27 3.74 12.01 19.76
CA ALA A 27 3.37 10.78 19.07
C ALA A 27 4.38 9.68 19.39
N VAL A 28 3.94 8.43 19.26
CA VAL A 28 4.80 7.26 19.31
C VAL A 28 4.89 6.69 17.89
N LEU A 29 6.12 6.46 17.41
CA LEU A 29 6.33 5.83 16.12
C LEU A 29 6.35 4.30 16.29
N LEU A 30 5.43 3.62 15.62
CA LEU A 30 5.44 2.16 15.50
C LEU A 30 5.87 1.78 14.08
N MET A 31 7.01 1.10 13.96
CA MET A 31 7.49 0.57 12.69
C MET A 31 7.21 -0.93 12.62
N VAL A 32 6.49 -1.35 11.58
CA VAL A 32 6.18 -2.76 11.33
C VAL A 32 6.96 -3.23 10.11
N LEU A 33 7.86 -4.18 10.32
CA LEU A 33 8.64 -4.80 9.26
C LEU A 33 8.00 -6.13 8.89
N LYS A 34 7.86 -6.40 7.58
CA LYS A 34 7.43 -7.70 7.09
C LYS A 34 8.61 -8.67 7.13
N GLU A 35 8.30 -9.96 7.27
CA GLU A 35 9.29 -11.01 6.98
C GLU A 35 9.70 -10.99 5.50
N PRO A 36 10.94 -11.39 5.15
CA PRO A 36 11.45 -11.34 3.78
C PRO A 36 10.52 -12.00 2.74
N GLU A 37 10.02 -13.19 3.05
CA GLU A 37 9.15 -14.00 2.17
C GLU A 37 7.66 -13.62 2.24
N ALA A 38 7.28 -12.74 3.18
CA ALA A 38 5.89 -12.40 3.36
C ALA A 38 5.38 -11.46 2.25
N ASN A 39 4.17 -11.74 1.76
CA ASN A 39 3.49 -10.89 0.79
C ASN A 39 3.09 -9.55 1.41
N THR A 40 3.67 -8.46 0.91
CA THR A 40 3.48 -7.09 1.42
C THR A 40 2.01 -6.66 1.46
N VAL A 41 1.21 -7.02 0.46
CA VAL A 41 -0.21 -6.67 0.39
C VAL A 41 -1.01 -7.36 1.50
N ARG A 42 -0.79 -8.67 1.68
CA ARG A 42 -1.46 -9.45 2.72
C ARG A 42 -1.06 -8.99 4.12
N VAL A 43 0.22 -8.68 4.35
CA VAL A 43 0.72 -8.15 5.62
C VAL A 43 0.08 -6.79 5.91
N ALA A 44 0.07 -5.87 4.95
CA ALA A 44 -0.56 -4.56 5.11
C ALA A 44 -2.06 -4.66 5.42
N ASP A 45 -2.78 -5.59 4.79
CA ASP A 45 -4.21 -5.82 5.07
C ASP A 45 -4.47 -6.40 6.47
N ARG A 46 -3.58 -7.26 6.97
CA ARG A 46 -3.66 -7.75 8.35
C ARG A 46 -3.35 -6.63 9.33
N LEU A 47 -2.29 -5.86 9.07
CA LEU A 47 -1.91 -4.72 9.91
C LEU A 47 -3.03 -3.67 9.97
N ARG A 48 -3.68 -3.36 8.84
CA ARG A 48 -4.80 -2.41 8.82
C ARG A 48 -5.99 -2.90 9.65
N ARG A 49 -6.31 -4.20 9.59
CA ARG A 49 -7.38 -4.78 10.42
C ARG A 49 -7.04 -4.69 11.90
N ALA A 50 -5.83 -5.09 12.29
CA ALA A 50 -5.37 -4.99 13.67
C ALA A 50 -5.34 -3.52 14.15
N ALA A 51 -4.92 -2.58 13.31
CA ALA A 51 -4.93 -1.16 13.63
C ALA A 51 -6.35 -0.62 13.83
N MET A 52 -7.34 -1.05 13.02
CA MET A 52 -8.74 -0.69 13.21
C MET A 52 -9.34 -1.26 14.50
N GLU A 53 -8.95 -2.48 14.87
CA GLU A 53 -9.34 -3.07 16.16
C GLU A 53 -8.72 -2.32 17.34
N LEU A 54 -7.47 -1.90 17.21
CA LEU A 54 -6.76 -1.13 18.23
C LEU A 54 -7.34 0.28 18.40
N ASP A 55 -7.66 0.95 17.29
CA ASP A 55 -8.31 2.28 17.27
C ASP A 55 -9.66 2.25 18.02
N ARG A 56 -10.42 1.16 17.89
CA ARG A 56 -11.68 0.95 18.65
C ARG A 56 -11.46 0.72 20.14
N LYS A 57 -10.34 0.12 20.54
CA LYS A 57 -10.02 -0.19 21.95
C LYS A 57 -9.38 1.00 22.68
N LEU A 58 -8.76 1.93 21.95
CA LEU A 58 -8.05 3.07 22.49
C LEU A 58 -8.62 4.39 21.92
N PRO A 59 -9.85 4.79 22.28
CA PRO A 59 -10.50 5.96 21.71
C PRO A 59 -9.78 7.30 22.03
N GLU A 60 -8.93 7.31 23.06
CA GLU A 60 -8.14 8.48 23.46
C GLU A 60 -6.90 8.70 22.59
N VAL A 61 -6.49 7.68 21.82
CA VAL A 61 -5.30 7.72 20.97
C VAL A 61 -5.73 7.67 19.50
N ARG A 62 -5.16 8.56 18.68
CA ARG A 62 -5.37 8.53 17.23
C ARG A 62 -4.25 7.79 16.52
N LEU A 63 -4.57 6.68 15.86
CA LEU A 63 -3.61 6.02 14.97
C LEU A 63 -3.50 6.74 13.63
N VAL A 64 -2.27 7.09 13.24
CA VAL A 64 -1.98 7.74 11.96
C VAL A 64 -1.03 6.86 11.16
N ASN A 65 -1.46 6.45 9.97
CA ASN A 65 -0.62 5.67 9.07
C ASN A 65 0.27 6.60 8.23
N LEU A 66 1.58 6.60 8.51
CA LEU A 66 2.57 7.40 7.79
C LEU A 66 2.97 6.78 6.45
N MET A 67 3.16 5.46 6.39
CA MET A 67 3.60 4.74 5.20
C MET A 67 2.87 3.40 5.07
N ASP A 68 2.39 3.10 3.86
CA ASP A 68 1.73 1.81 3.54
C ASP A 68 2.09 1.37 2.12
N PRO A 69 3.12 0.53 1.97
CA PRO A 69 3.51 -0.04 0.68
C PRO A 69 2.42 -0.92 0.04
N GLY A 70 1.56 -1.56 0.85
CA GLY A 70 0.47 -2.40 0.35
C GLY A 70 -0.57 -1.60 -0.42
N ARG A 71 -0.92 -0.39 0.05
CA ARG A 71 -1.82 0.53 -0.67
C ARG A 71 -1.23 0.97 -2.02
N PHE A 72 0.08 1.25 -2.06
CA PHE A 72 0.77 1.61 -3.30
C PHE A 72 0.73 0.47 -4.33
N ILE A 73 1.05 -0.75 -3.92
CA ILE A 73 1.01 -1.93 -4.79
C ILE A 73 -0.40 -2.16 -5.35
N LYS A 74 -1.44 -2.11 -4.50
CA LYS A 74 -2.83 -2.25 -4.94
C LYS A 74 -3.24 -1.17 -5.97
N ALA A 75 -2.82 0.07 -5.75
CA ALA A 75 -3.09 1.16 -6.68
C ALA A 75 -2.39 0.95 -8.03
N ALA A 76 -1.15 0.47 -8.02
CA ALA A 76 -0.41 0.13 -9.25
C ALA A 76 -1.11 -0.98 -10.04
N ILE A 77 -1.52 -2.07 -9.38
CA ILE A 77 -2.26 -3.17 -10.02
C ILE A 77 -3.56 -2.66 -10.64
N LYS A 78 -4.32 -1.82 -9.93
CA LYS A 78 -5.56 -1.23 -10.46
C LYS A 78 -5.31 -0.37 -11.71
N ARG A 79 -4.23 0.41 -11.71
CA ARG A 79 -3.84 1.23 -12.87
C ARG A 79 -3.48 0.35 -14.07
N ILE A 80 -2.66 -0.68 -13.86
CA ILE A 80 -2.30 -1.65 -14.90
C ILE A 80 -3.55 -2.30 -15.48
N GLY A 81 -4.48 -2.75 -14.64
CA GLY A 81 -5.74 -3.35 -15.11
C GLY A 81 -6.58 -2.40 -15.97
N THR A 82 -6.61 -1.11 -15.62
CA THR A 82 -7.31 -0.08 -16.41
C THR A 82 -6.61 0.14 -17.75
N SER A 83 -5.27 0.24 -17.76
CA SER A 83 -4.49 0.39 -18.99
C SER A 83 -4.67 -0.81 -19.93
N ILE A 84 -4.70 -2.03 -19.39
CA ILE A 84 -4.97 -3.25 -20.17
C ILE A 84 -6.37 -3.18 -20.79
N ALA A 85 -7.39 -2.79 -20.03
CA ALA A 85 -8.75 -2.70 -20.54
C ALA A 85 -8.86 -1.68 -21.69
N ILE A 86 -8.25 -0.50 -21.52
CA ILE A 86 -8.21 0.52 -22.59
C ILE A 86 -7.45 0.00 -23.81
N GLY A 87 -6.26 -0.59 -23.60
CA GLY A 87 -5.46 -1.16 -24.68
C GLY A 87 -6.20 -2.27 -25.44
N PHE A 88 -6.93 -3.13 -24.74
CA PHE A 88 -7.75 -4.18 -25.33
C PHE A 88 -8.87 -3.60 -26.21
N ILE A 89 -9.61 -2.62 -25.70
CA ILE A 89 -10.67 -1.95 -26.47
C ILE A 89 -10.09 -1.30 -27.73
N LEU A 90 -8.97 -0.58 -27.60
CA LEU A 90 -8.31 0.04 -28.74
C LEU A 90 -7.82 -1.00 -29.75
N ALA A 91 -7.24 -2.11 -29.30
CA ALA A 91 -6.80 -3.18 -30.19
C ALA A 91 -7.97 -3.78 -30.97
N VAL A 92 -9.10 -4.05 -30.31
CA VAL A 92 -10.33 -4.53 -30.96
C VAL A 92 -10.84 -3.52 -31.99
N LEU A 93 -10.87 -2.23 -31.65
CA LEU A 93 -11.29 -1.17 -32.57
C LEU A 93 -10.38 -1.07 -33.80
N VAL A 94 -9.05 -1.15 -33.61
CA VAL A 94 -8.07 -1.13 -34.72
C VAL A 94 -8.23 -2.36 -35.60
N LEU A 95 -8.41 -3.55 -35.02
CA LEU A 95 -8.67 -4.78 -35.78
C LEU A 95 -9.94 -4.68 -36.62
N LEU A 96 -11.03 -4.17 -36.03
CA LEU A 96 -12.28 -3.92 -36.75
C LEU A 96 -12.09 -2.92 -37.88
N TYR A 97 -11.35 -1.83 -37.65
CA TYR A 97 -11.03 -0.83 -38.67
C TYR A 97 -10.24 -1.42 -39.84
N LEU A 98 -9.20 -2.23 -39.56
CA LEU A 98 -8.42 -2.92 -40.59
C LEU A 98 -9.25 -3.91 -41.40
N LEU A 99 -10.22 -4.58 -40.78
CA LEU A 99 -11.15 -5.48 -41.46
C LEU A 99 -12.19 -4.75 -42.30
N GLN A 100 -12.47 -3.47 -42.03
CA GLN A 100 -13.55 -2.71 -42.66
C GLN A 100 -13.15 -2.05 -43.99
N ASP A 101 -11.89 -2.14 -44.43
CA ASP A 101 -11.43 -1.67 -45.75
C ASP A 101 -10.74 -2.75 -46.60
N PHE A 102 -11.46 -3.21 -47.61
CA PHE A 102 -11.19 -4.35 -48.51
C PHE A 102 -10.09 -4.10 -49.57
N ARG A 103 -9.53 -2.89 -49.65
CA ARG A 103 -8.60 -2.48 -50.72
C ARG A 103 -7.16 -2.99 -50.59
N PRO A 104 -6.53 -3.04 -49.40
CA PRO A 104 -5.16 -3.56 -49.27
C PRO A 104 -5.11 -5.09 -49.46
N THR A 105 -6.16 -5.81 -49.04
CA THR A 105 -6.30 -7.25 -49.32
C THR A 105 -6.44 -7.52 -50.82
N LEU A 106 -7.17 -6.66 -51.56
CA LEU A 106 -7.24 -6.72 -53.02
C LEU A 106 -5.90 -6.40 -53.69
N ALA A 107 -5.14 -5.42 -53.19
CA ALA A 107 -3.83 -5.07 -53.75
C ALA A 107 -2.78 -6.17 -53.57
N ILE A 108 -2.82 -6.91 -52.46
CA ILE A 108 -1.94 -8.06 -52.21
C ILE A 108 -2.42 -9.31 -53.00
N SER A 109 -3.73 -9.47 -53.21
CA SER A 109 -4.29 -10.54 -54.04
C SER A 109 -4.05 -10.34 -55.54
N SER A 110 -3.99 -9.10 -56.04
CA SER A 110 -3.80 -8.81 -57.48
C SER A 110 -2.34 -8.90 -57.93
N VAL A 111 -1.39 -8.95 -57.00
CA VAL A 111 0.05 -9.03 -57.30
C VAL A 111 0.53 -10.49 -57.48
N ASN A 112 -0.36 -11.48 -57.29
CA ASN A 112 -0.02 -12.90 -57.35
C ASN A 112 -0.96 -13.75 -58.25
N LEU A 113 -1.48 -13.17 -59.34
CA LEU A 113 -2.12 -13.91 -60.44
C LEU A 113 -1.48 -13.56 -61.79
#